data_AF-A0A855QDK6-F1
#
_entry.id   AF-A0A855QDK6-F1
#
_cell.length_a   1.000
_cell.length_b   1.000
_cell.length_c   1.000
_cell.angle_alpha   90.00
_cell.angle_beta   90.00
_cell.angle_gamma   90.00
#
_symmetry.space_group_name_H-M   'P 1'
#
loop_
_entity.id
_entity.type
_entity.pdbx_description
1 polymer ?
#
loop_
_entity_poly.entity_id
_entity_poly.type
_entity_poly.pdbx_seq_one_letter_code
_entity_poly.pdbx_strand_id
1 'polypeptide(L)' 'MSIDQISLPKGVGPHATKLFDAITGASTHEELNRAGGKAEGFVLGLEATKAIKSQIAESLYVVYDDAATHRAGELKG' A
#
# COMPACT_ATOMS: atom_id res chain seq x y z
N MET A 1 -5.01 -2.73 -9.12
CA MET A 1 -4.99 -1.26 -9.36
C MET A 1 -3.57 -0.71 -9.17
N SER A 2 -3.23 0.49 -9.67
CA SER A 2 -1.92 1.13 -9.47
C SER A 2 -2.02 2.38 -8.59
N ILE A 3 -0.97 2.66 -7.80
CA ILE A 3 -0.81 3.88 -7.00
C ILE A 3 -0.87 5.14 -7.87
N ASP A 4 -0.45 5.08 -9.13
CA ASP A 4 -0.40 6.22 -10.06
C ASP A 4 -1.80 6.81 -10.37
N GLN A 5 -2.86 6.05 -10.10
CA GLN A 5 -4.24 6.50 -10.30
C GLN A 5 -4.77 7.32 -9.10
N ILE A 6 -4.02 7.40 -8.00
CA ILE A 6 -4.41 8.11 -6.79
C ILE A 6 -3.75 9.49 -6.80
N SER A 7 -4.55 10.56 -6.71
CA SER A 7 -4.05 11.93 -6.60
C SER A 7 -3.47 12.20 -5.20
N LEU A 8 -2.22 11.80 -4.99
CA LEU A 8 -1.52 11.93 -3.71
C LEU A 8 -0.92 13.33 -3.49
N PRO A 9 -0.86 13.81 -2.23
CA PRO A 9 -0.15 15.05 -1.91
C PRO A 9 1.34 14.96 -2.24
N LYS A 10 1.97 16.12 -2.42
CA LYS A 10 3.41 16.22 -2.65
C LYS A 10 4.18 15.54 -1.51
N GLY A 11 5.15 14.70 -1.85
CA GLY A 11 5.96 13.94 -0.89
C GLY A 11 5.38 12.59 -0.47
N VAL A 12 4.06 12.36 -0.62
CA VAL A 12 3.43 11.07 -0.26
C VAL A 12 3.64 10.02 -1.35
N GLY A 13 3.53 10.42 -2.62
CA GLY A 13 3.65 9.53 -3.79
C GLY A 13 4.84 8.56 -3.75
N PRO A 14 6.09 9.04 -3.62
CA PRO A 14 7.26 8.16 -3.60
C PRO A 14 7.24 7.12 -2.48
N HIS A 15 6.73 7.48 -1.29
CA HIS A 15 6.59 6.54 -0.18
C HIS A 15 5.50 5.51 -0.46
N ALA A 16 4.37 5.95 -1.03
CA ALA A 16 3.28 5.06 -1.38
C ALA A 16 3.69 4.04 -2.45
N THR A 17 4.34 4.49 -3.53
CA THR A 17 4.87 3.62 -4.58
C THR A 17 5.89 2.63 -4.02
N LYS A 18 6.83 3.08 -3.18
CA LYS A 18 7.83 2.18 -2.57
C LYS A 18 7.20 1.06 -1.72
N LEU A 19 6.11 1.36 -1.01
CA LEU A 19 5.38 0.35 -0.21
C LEU A 19 4.64 -0.63 -1.13
N PHE A 20 4.05 -0.13 -2.21
CA PHE A 20 3.41 -0.98 -3.23
C PHE A 20 4.42 -1.92 -3.91
N ASP A 21 5.60 -1.41 -4.28
CA ASP A 21 6.68 -2.22 -4.87
C ASP A 21 7.17 -3.30 -3.88
N ALA A 22 7.23 -2.98 -2.59
CA ALA A 22 7.58 -3.95 -1.55
C ALA A 22 6.54 -5.07 -1.39
N ILE A 23 5.24 -4.74 -1.54
CA ILE A 23 4.15 -5.73 -1.51
C ILE A 23 4.24 -6.63 -2.73
N THR A 24 4.28 -6.05 -3.94
CA THR A 24 4.27 -6.80 -5.20
C THR A 24 5.56 -7.60 -5.41
N GLY A 25 6.70 -7.13 -4.89
CA GLY A 25 8.00 -7.78 -4.97
C GLY A 25 8.29 -8.80 -3.85
N ALA A 26 7.38 -8.99 -2.89
CA ALA A 26 7.62 -9.90 -1.75
C ALA A 26 7.85 -11.34 -2.23
N SER A 27 8.94 -11.98 -1.80
CA SER A 27 9.29 -13.36 -2.20
C SER A 27 8.78 -14.41 -1.22
N THR A 28 8.33 -14.00 -0.03
CA THR A 28 7.76 -14.90 0.99
C THR A 28 6.52 -14.29 1.63
N HIS A 29 5.69 -15.15 2.24
CA HIS A 29 4.53 -14.69 3.01
C HIS A 29 4.94 -13.78 4.19
N GLU A 30 6.12 -13.98 4.78
CA GLU A 30 6.63 -13.13 5.86
C GLU A 30 7.01 -11.73 5.35
N GLU A 31 7.67 -11.64 4.20
CA GLU A 31 7.96 -10.37 3.53
C GLU A 31 6.67 -9.64 3.15
N LEU A 32 5.70 -10.37 2.61
CA LEU A 32 4.41 -9.82 2.23
C LEU A 32 3.67 -9.24 3.43
N ASN A 33 3.57 -9.99 4.54
CA ASN A 33 2.93 -9.52 5.76
C ASN A 33 3.62 -8.28 6.34
N ARG A 34 4.96 -8.25 6.31
CA ARG A 34 5.74 -7.07 6.76
C ARG A 34 5.52 -5.86 5.85
N ALA A 35 5.44 -6.05 4.55
CA ALA A 35 5.18 -4.98 3.59
C ALA A 35 3.74 -4.44 3.73
N GLY A 36 2.75 -5.34 3.83
CA GLY A 36 1.34 -5.00 4.07
C GLY A 36 1.15 -4.20 5.36
N GLY A 37 1.70 -4.67 6.49
CA GLY A 37 1.59 -3.95 7.77
C GLY A 37 2.26 -2.57 7.75
N LYS A 38 3.38 -2.41 7.01
CA LYS A 38 4.00 -1.09 6.80
C LYS A 38 3.12 -0.16 5.96
N ALA A 39 2.47 -0.70 4.92
CA ALA A 39 1.56 0.05 4.07
C ALA A 39 0.33 0.51 4.86
N GLU A 40 -0.27 -0.38 5.65
CA GLU A 40 -1.40 -0.06 6.53
C GLU A 40 -1.03 1.03 7.55
N GLY A 41 0.09 0.86 8.26
CA GLY A 41 0.56 1.86 9.22
C GLY A 41 0.89 3.22 8.59
N PHE A 42 1.36 3.22 7.34
CA PHE A 42 1.59 4.46 6.59
C PHE A 42 0.29 5.19 6.28
N VAL A 43 -0.72 4.50 5.74
CA VAL A 43 -2.02 5.12 5.43
C VAL A 43 -2.69 5.63 6.71
N LEU A 44 -2.67 4.84 7.79
CA LEU A 44 -3.19 5.23 9.09
C LEU A 44 -2.48 6.48 9.64
N GLY A 45 -1.15 6.57 9.49
CA GLY A 45 -0.39 7.76 9.88
C GLY A 45 -0.77 9.02 9.10
N LEU A 46 -1.00 8.89 7.79
CA LEU A 46 -1.46 10.00 6.95
C LEU A 46 -2.88 10.45 7.32
N GLU A 47 -3.75 9.51 7.65
CA GLU A 47 -5.12 9.79 8.08
C GLU A 47 -5.14 10.46 9.46
N ALA A 48 -4.42 9.91 10.43
CA ALA A 48 -4.33 10.44 11.80
C ALA A 48 -3.76 11.87 11.84
N THR A 49 -2.81 12.17 10.95
CA THR A 49 -2.22 13.52 10.81
C THR A 49 -3.02 14.46 9.91
N LYS A 50 -4.13 13.98 9.31
CA LYS A 50 -4.94 14.72 8.33
C LYS A 50 -4.13 15.19 7.11
N ALA A 51 -3.05 14.49 6.78
CA ALA A 51 -2.24 14.78 5.60
C ALA A 51 -2.97 14.43 4.29
N ILE A 52 -3.95 13.51 4.36
CA ILE A 52 -4.82 13.12 3.26
C ILE A 52 -6.30 13.14 3.68
N LYS A 53 -7.20 13.20 2.70
CA LYS A 53 -8.64 13.00 2.90
C LYS A 53 -8.96 11.51 3.05
N SER A 54 -10.02 11.16 3.76
CA SER A 54 -10.45 9.76 3.94
C SER A 54 -10.66 9.01 2.62
N GLN A 55 -11.17 9.67 1.56
CA GLN A 55 -11.31 9.05 0.23
C GLN A 55 -9.95 8.62 -0.37
N ILE A 56 -8.88 9.39 -0.13
CA ILE A 56 -7.53 9.05 -0.57
C ILE A 56 -6.98 7.89 0.28
N ALA A 57 -7.25 7.90 1.59
CA ALA A 57 -6.88 6.81 2.48
C ALA A 57 -7.53 5.49 2.05
N GLU A 58 -8.84 5.51 1.80
CA GLU A 58 -9.61 4.37 1.29
C GLU A 58 -9.04 3.84 -0.03
N SER A 59 -8.73 4.74 -0.97
CA SER A 59 -8.10 4.36 -2.24
C SER A 59 -6.75 3.67 -2.02
N LEU A 60 -5.93 4.16 -1.09
CA LEU A 60 -4.65 3.54 -0.75
C LEU A 60 -4.83 2.16 -0.10
N TYR A 61 -5.75 2.02 0.86
CA TYR A 61 -6.05 0.72 1.47
C TYR A 61 -6.49 -0.30 0.42
N VAL A 62 -7.39 0.07 -0.48
CA VAL A 62 -7.86 -0.82 -1.56
C VAL A 62 -6.71 -1.24 -2.48
N VAL A 63 -5.85 -0.30 -2.90
CA VAL A 63 -4.72 -0.63 -3.81
C VAL A 63 -3.70 -1.54 -3.13
N TYR A 64 -3.39 -1.33 -1.85
CA TYR A 64 -2.47 -2.19 -1.12
C TYR A 64 -3.06 -3.57 -0.83
N ASP A 65 -4.33 -3.65 -0.45
CA ASP A 65 -5.03 -4.92 -0.18
C ASP A 65 -5.17 -5.77 -1.46
N ASP A 66 -5.52 -5.15 -2.59
CA ASP A 66 -5.56 -5.79 -3.90
C ASP A 66 -4.19 -6.36 -4.28
N ALA A 67 -3.13 -5.55 -4.14
CA ALA A 67 -1.77 -5.98 -4.43
C ALA A 67 -1.30 -7.13 -3.52
N ALA A 68 -1.63 -7.05 -2.21
CA ALA A 68 -1.24 -8.07 -1.25
C ALA A 68 -2.00 -9.38 -1.48
N THR A 69 -3.29 -9.30 -1.78
CA THR A 69 -4.14 -10.45 -2.12
C THR A 69 -3.64 -11.13 -3.38
N HIS A 70 -3.35 -10.36 -4.43
CA HIS A 70 -2.79 -10.88 -5.67
C HIS A 70 -1.46 -11.60 -5.41
N ARG A 71 -0.53 -10.93 -4.69
CA ARG A 71 0.79 -11.51 -4.41
C ARG A 71 0.72 -12.75 -3.53
N ALA A 72 -0.16 -12.77 -2.52
CA ALA A 72 -0.42 -13.95 -1.70
C ALA A 72 -0.95 -15.12 -2.54
N GLY A 73 -1.74 -14.85 -3.58
CA GLY A 73 -2.19 -15.84 -4.55
C GLY A 73 -1.01 -16.46 -5.32
N GLU A 74 -0.09 -15.64 -5.79
CA GLU A 74 1.11 -16.10 -6.52
C GLU A 74 2.06 -16.92 -5.65
N LEU A 75 2.24 -16.55 -4.37
CA LEU A 75 3.12 -17.26 -3.44
C LEU A 75 2.60 -18.64 -2.97
N LYS A 76 1.34 -18.98 -3.30
CA LYS A 76 0.76 -20.30 -3.03
C LYS A 76 1.02 -21.31 -4.16
N GLY A 77 1.41 -20.83 -5.34
CA GLY A 77 1.82 -21.66 -6.49
C GLY A 77 3.27 -22.06 -6.43
#